data_AF-A0A317IVY1-F1
#
_entry.id   AF-A0A317IVY1-F1
#
_cell.length_a   1.000
_cell.length_b   1.000
_cell.length_c   1.000
_cell.angle_alpha   90.00
_cell.angle_beta   90.00
_cell.angle_gamma   90.00
#
_symmetry.space_group_name_H-M   'P 1'
#
loop_
_entity.id
_entity.type
_entity.pdbx_description
1 polymer ?
#
loop_
_entity_poly.entity_id
_entity_poly.type
_entity_poly.pdbx_seq_one_letter_code
_entity_poly.pdbx_strand_id
1 'polypeptide(L)'
;MRQIHLRLLFASSVLALSSLLQVQVCADEAAPAVAAAGPERKSDVQKSSQNSPKDQQNNEETAKAANKVPGVNVEGKDLQPPPPEEPIHGFHPIKKMLQPVVQLEKNSVQLEQQIMKLEGPIAGLQPAMLRLHNKMGAMQGHIDDVGKRIDGVGSRVNDVGTQMKGISSQMTAVRGDISDVRKEIGTLEGPIKDLHKPLSEVSRPLLNVEQKLEKLAALLTTVLFAILLAAGIIAVGTPIAAILIYRNRRKLFPDMPDREFPVAKTGEGRSSLRASKT
;
A
#
# COMPACT_ATOMS: atom_id res chain seq x y z
N MET A 1 -11.52 -8.94 -18.52
CA MET A 1 -12.58 -8.40 -17.62
C MET A 1 -12.05 -7.61 -16.41
N ARG A 2 -10.95 -8.00 -15.74
CA ARG A 2 -10.47 -7.29 -14.52
C ARG A 2 -10.03 -5.82 -14.71
N GLN A 3 -9.51 -5.44 -15.89
CA GLN A 3 -9.07 -4.06 -16.15
C GLN A 3 -10.21 -3.05 -16.34
N ILE A 4 -11.41 -3.52 -16.71
CA ILE A 4 -12.57 -2.65 -16.96
C ILE A 4 -13.23 -2.27 -15.63
N HIS A 5 -13.32 -3.21 -14.68
CA HIS A 5 -13.85 -2.92 -13.34
C HIS A 5 -13.00 -1.91 -12.55
N LEU A 6 -11.67 -1.94 -12.71
CA LEU A 6 -10.80 -1.01 -12.00
C LEU A 6 -10.95 0.43 -12.51
N ARG A 7 -11.18 0.60 -13.82
CA ARG A 7 -11.44 1.92 -14.42
C ARG A 7 -12.83 2.46 -14.06
N LEU A 8 -13.83 1.58 -13.95
CA LEU A 8 -15.18 1.96 -13.54
C LEU A 8 -15.25 2.39 -12.06
N LEU A 9 -14.49 1.72 -11.19
CA LEU A 9 -14.37 2.08 -9.77
C LEU A 9 -13.62 3.40 -9.55
N PHE A 10 -12.54 3.65 -10.30
CA PHE A 10 -11.84 4.94 -10.25
C PHE A 10 -12.70 6.09 -10.78
N ALA A 11 -13.45 5.89 -11.86
CA ALA A 11 -14.34 6.92 -12.40
C ALA A 11 -15.47 7.29 -11.43
N SER A 12 -16.07 6.30 -10.75
CA SER A 12 -17.11 6.54 -9.75
C SER A 12 -16.59 7.29 -8.51
N SER A 13 -15.37 6.99 -8.06
CA SER A 13 -14.75 7.66 -6.91
C SER A 13 -14.39 9.13 -7.21
N VAL A 14 -13.93 9.44 -8.43
CA VAL A 14 -13.62 10.82 -8.85
C VAL A 14 -14.91 11.66 -9.00
N LEU A 15 -16.00 11.06 -9.49
CA LEU A 15 -17.31 11.71 -9.57
C LEU A 15 -17.89 12.01 -8.18
N ALA A 16 -17.69 11.12 -7.20
CA ALA A 16 -18.12 11.34 -5.81
C ALA A 16 -17.31 12.46 -5.12
N LEU A 17 -16.01 12.57 -5.39
CA LEU A 17 -15.15 13.64 -4.87
C LEU A 17 -15.48 15.00 -5.49
N SER A 18 -15.92 15.05 -6.75
CA SER A 18 -16.34 16.30 -7.41
C SER A 18 -17.68 16.84 -6.89
N SER A 19 -18.60 15.99 -6.43
CA SER A 19 -19.86 16.43 -5.82
C SER A 19 -19.69 16.94 -4.38
N LEU A 20 -18.71 16.44 -3.62
CA LEU A 20 -18.43 16.96 -2.28
C LEU A 20 -17.76 18.35 -2.30
N LEU A 21 -17.09 18.73 -3.38
CA LEU A 21 -16.39 20.01 -3.48
C LEU A 21 -17.31 21.18 -3.92
N GLN A 22 -18.53 20.91 -4.38
CA GLN A 22 -19.50 21.92 -4.81
C GLN A 22 -20.43 22.42 -3.68
N VAL A 23 -20.42 21.82 -2.50
CA VAL A 23 -21.33 22.19 -1.40
C VAL A 23 -20.76 23.27 -0.46
N GLN A 24 -19.47 23.59 -0.54
CA GLN A 24 -18.80 24.42 0.49
C GLN A 24 -18.45 25.87 0.09
N VAL A 25 -18.88 26.38 -1.08
CA VAL A 25 -18.45 27.72 -1.57
C VAL A 25 -19.55 28.80 -1.56
N CYS A 26 -20.79 28.50 -1.15
CA CYS A 26 -21.84 29.52 -1.08
C CYS A 26 -22.12 29.96 0.37
N ALA A 27 -21.20 30.67 1.02
CA ALA A 27 -21.51 31.55 2.14
C ALA A 27 -20.27 32.36 2.55
N ASP A 28 -19.97 33.44 1.82
CA ASP A 28 -19.50 34.71 2.38
C ASP A 28 -19.27 35.67 1.20
N GLU A 29 -19.97 36.80 1.17
CA GLU A 29 -19.45 38.13 0.78
C GLU A 29 -20.63 39.08 0.47
N ALA A 30 -20.96 39.95 1.42
CA ALA A 30 -21.64 41.22 1.17
C ALA A 30 -21.37 42.20 2.33
N ALA A 31 -20.46 43.13 2.06
CA ALA A 31 -20.07 44.27 2.89
C ALA A 31 -21.17 45.37 2.93
N PRO A 32 -21.04 46.41 3.77
CA PRO A 32 -22.14 47.10 4.44
C PRO A 32 -22.71 48.30 3.67
N ALA A 33 -24.00 48.57 3.85
CA ALA A 33 -24.64 49.81 3.44
C ALA A 33 -25.30 50.50 4.65
N VAL A 34 -24.77 51.69 4.93
CA VAL A 34 -25.23 52.66 5.91
C VAL A 34 -26.53 53.30 5.41
N ALA A 35 -27.60 53.24 6.19
CA ALA A 35 -28.79 54.06 5.96
C ALA A 35 -29.42 54.47 7.31
N ALA A 36 -29.21 55.74 7.62
CA ALA A 36 -29.89 56.48 8.67
C ALA A 36 -31.35 56.73 8.27
N ALA A 37 -32.27 56.60 9.23
CA ALA A 37 -33.47 57.44 9.44
C ALA A 37 -34.51 56.67 10.27
N GLY A 38 -34.51 56.90 11.58
CA GLY A 38 -35.65 56.61 12.44
C GLY A 38 -36.03 57.89 13.19
N PRO A 39 -37.21 58.48 12.98
CA PRO A 39 -37.63 59.64 13.74
C PRO A 39 -38.13 59.20 15.12
N GLU A 40 -37.59 59.89 16.13
CA GLU A 40 -38.24 60.30 17.37
C GLU A 40 -39.11 59.27 18.12
N ARG A 41 -38.52 58.65 19.15
CA ARG A 41 -39.30 58.28 20.35
C ARG A 41 -39.09 59.34 21.42
N LYS A 42 -40.14 60.13 21.62
CA LYS A 42 -40.32 61.09 22.70
C LYS A 42 -39.87 60.47 24.03
N SER A 43 -38.95 61.18 24.66
CA SER A 43 -38.59 61.05 26.06
C SER A 43 -39.77 61.50 26.92
N ASP A 44 -40.68 60.57 27.20
CA ASP A 44 -41.56 60.72 28.35
C ASP A 44 -40.76 60.31 29.59
N VAL A 45 -40.34 61.34 30.34
CA VAL A 45 -39.93 61.22 31.74
C VAL A 45 -41.16 60.71 32.50
N GLN A 46 -41.34 59.38 32.49
CA GLN A 46 -42.43 58.74 33.18
C GLN A 46 -42.08 58.66 34.66
N LYS A 47 -42.61 59.65 35.38
CA LYS A 47 -42.78 59.66 36.82
C LYS A 47 -43.23 58.27 37.29
N SER A 48 -42.43 57.69 38.16
CA SER A 48 -42.56 56.35 38.72
C SER A 48 -43.99 56.07 39.22
N SER A 49 -44.68 55.15 38.56
CA SER A 49 -45.79 54.41 39.17
C SER A 49 -45.22 53.04 39.53
N GLN A 50 -44.70 52.94 40.74
CA GLN A 50 -44.11 51.73 41.29
C GLN A 50 -45.24 50.73 41.56
N ASN A 51 -45.39 49.74 40.66
CA ASN A 51 -46.10 48.45 40.80
C ASN A 51 -46.65 47.96 39.44
N SER A 52 -45.83 48.01 38.39
CA SER A 52 -46.18 47.32 37.15
C SER A 52 -45.82 45.82 37.29
N PRO A 53 -46.57 44.88 36.68
CA PRO A 53 -46.25 43.45 36.72
C PRO A 53 -44.81 43.12 36.29
N LYS A 54 -44.25 43.94 35.39
CA LYS A 54 -42.84 43.85 34.96
C LYS A 54 -41.85 44.15 36.08
N ASP A 55 -42.16 45.07 36.98
CA ASP A 55 -41.28 45.44 38.10
C ASP A 55 -41.23 44.34 39.16
N GLN A 56 -42.36 43.67 39.40
CA GLN A 56 -42.43 42.50 40.29
C GLN A 56 -41.64 41.32 39.74
N GLN A 57 -41.74 41.07 38.43
CA GLN A 57 -40.96 40.02 37.77
C GLN A 57 -39.45 40.29 37.81
N ASN A 58 -39.04 41.54 37.58
CA ASN A 58 -37.64 41.95 37.68
C ASN A 58 -37.11 41.86 39.12
N ASN A 59 -37.94 42.18 40.12
CA ASN A 59 -37.59 42.04 41.52
C ASN A 59 -37.44 40.56 41.93
N GLU A 60 -38.28 39.65 41.41
CA GLU A 60 -38.13 38.22 41.65
C GLU A 60 -36.86 37.63 41.00
N GLU A 61 -36.52 38.05 39.78
CA GLU A 61 -35.27 37.61 39.14
C GLU A 61 -34.04 38.13 39.87
N THR A 62 -34.10 39.38 40.35
CA THR A 62 -33.06 39.98 41.19
C THR A 62 -32.90 39.21 42.49
N ALA A 63 -33.99 38.92 43.19
CA ALA A 63 -34.00 38.13 44.42
C ALA A 63 -33.42 36.71 44.18
N LYS A 64 -33.83 36.04 43.10
CA LYS A 64 -33.29 34.72 42.71
C LYS A 64 -31.80 34.77 42.35
N ALA A 65 -31.31 35.89 41.81
CA ALA A 65 -29.90 36.08 41.51
C ALA A 65 -29.08 36.39 42.78
N ALA A 66 -29.61 37.23 43.67
CA ALA A 66 -29.02 37.54 44.97
C ALA A 66 -28.93 36.29 45.86
N ASN A 67 -29.93 35.41 45.85
CA ASN A 67 -29.96 34.17 46.63
C ASN A 67 -28.99 33.08 46.12
N LYS A 68 -28.30 33.32 45.00
CA LYS A 68 -27.18 32.47 44.56
C LYS A 68 -25.88 32.81 45.29
N VAL A 69 -25.83 33.92 46.02
CA VAL A 69 -24.73 34.28 46.92
C VAL A 69 -24.88 33.51 48.25
N PRO A 70 -23.84 32.84 48.74
CA PRO A 70 -23.88 32.20 50.05
C PRO A 70 -24.19 33.20 51.18
N GLY A 71 -25.23 32.93 51.97
CA GLY A 71 -25.58 33.74 53.15
C GLY A 71 -26.56 34.89 52.92
N VAL A 72 -27.07 35.08 51.70
CA VAL A 72 -28.05 36.11 51.35
C VAL A 72 -29.39 35.46 50.99
N ASN A 73 -30.47 35.83 51.68
CA ASN A 73 -31.83 35.37 51.39
C ASN A 73 -32.77 36.59 51.31
N VAL A 74 -33.04 37.04 50.10
CA VAL A 74 -33.89 38.18 49.76
C VAL A 74 -35.07 37.66 48.96
N GLU A 75 -36.28 38.10 49.28
CA GLU A 75 -37.48 37.80 48.52
C GLU A 75 -37.86 39.00 47.62
N GLY A 76 -38.57 38.75 46.51
CA GLY A 76 -38.97 39.83 45.58
C GLY A 76 -39.87 40.91 46.21
N LYS A 77 -40.50 40.57 47.35
CA LYS A 77 -41.29 41.50 48.19
C LYS A 77 -40.43 42.50 48.95
N ASP A 78 -39.18 42.16 49.27
CA ASP A 78 -38.25 43.02 50.05
C ASP A 78 -37.63 44.13 49.17
N LEU A 79 -37.73 43.96 47.85
CA LEU A 79 -37.28 44.91 46.82
C LEU A 79 -38.40 45.86 46.35
N GLN A 80 -39.57 45.80 46.99
CA GLN A 80 -40.67 46.73 46.72
C GLN A 80 -40.48 48.03 47.51
N PRO A 81 -40.69 49.18 46.85
CA PRO A 81 -40.59 50.48 47.52
C PRO A 81 -41.65 50.59 48.62
N PRO A 82 -41.32 51.22 49.76
CA PRO A 82 -42.24 51.33 50.89
C PRO A 82 -43.54 52.05 50.45
N PRO A 83 -44.72 51.59 50.91
CA PRO A 83 -46.00 52.15 50.49
C PRO A 83 -46.09 53.66 50.78
N PRO A 84 -46.77 54.45 49.93
CA PRO A 84 -46.98 55.88 50.18
C PRO A 84 -47.77 56.04 51.48
N GLU A 85 -47.16 56.69 52.48
CA GLU A 85 -47.88 57.01 53.73
C GLU A 85 -48.99 58.02 53.45
N GLU A 86 -50.15 57.78 54.07
CA GLU A 86 -51.27 58.71 54.03
C GLU A 86 -50.88 60.08 54.64
N PRO A 87 -51.40 61.20 54.10
CA PRO A 87 -51.10 62.53 54.60
C PRO A 87 -51.40 62.65 56.11
N ILE A 88 -50.45 63.16 56.89
CA ILE A 88 -50.61 63.33 58.33
C ILE A 88 -51.66 64.42 58.60
N HIS A 89 -52.91 64.03 58.82
CA HIS A 89 -53.97 64.95 59.25
C HIS A 89 -53.92 65.13 60.78
N GLY A 90 -53.58 66.35 61.25
CA GLY A 90 -53.64 66.76 62.66
C GLY A 90 -52.30 67.20 63.30
N PHE A 91 -52.36 68.08 64.31
CA PHE A 91 -51.20 68.63 65.03
C PHE A 91 -50.50 67.57 65.90
N HIS A 92 -49.56 66.82 65.31
CA HIS A 92 -48.66 65.91 66.03
C HIS A 92 -47.25 66.50 66.08
N PRO A 93 -46.89 67.28 67.12
CA PRO A 93 -45.61 68.00 67.18
C PRO A 93 -44.40 67.06 67.10
N ILE A 94 -44.49 65.88 67.73
CA ILE A 94 -43.43 64.86 67.72
C ILE A 94 -43.22 64.28 66.32
N LYS A 95 -44.31 63.95 65.60
CA LYS A 95 -44.24 63.34 64.26
C LYS A 95 -43.64 64.31 63.23
N LYS A 96 -43.92 65.60 63.38
CA LYS A 96 -43.36 66.67 62.52
C LYS A 96 -41.87 66.88 62.77
N MET A 97 -41.41 66.75 64.01
CA MET A 97 -39.98 66.81 64.35
C MET A 97 -39.19 65.59 63.87
N LEU A 98 -39.80 64.39 63.85
CA LEU A 98 -39.16 63.18 63.35
C LEU A 98 -39.24 63.01 61.82
N GLN A 99 -40.04 63.81 61.12
CA GLN A 99 -40.24 63.72 59.68
C GLN A 99 -38.92 63.70 58.86
N PRO A 100 -37.90 64.52 59.16
CA PRO A 100 -36.62 64.45 58.44
C PRO A 100 -35.90 63.11 58.63
N VAL A 101 -35.99 62.52 59.82
CA VAL A 101 -35.38 61.21 60.15
C VAL A 101 -36.09 60.09 59.38
N VAL A 102 -37.42 60.12 59.35
CA VAL A 102 -38.24 59.17 58.57
C VAL A 102 -37.95 59.31 57.06
N GLN A 103 -37.72 60.52 56.57
CA GLN A 103 -37.35 60.76 55.17
C GLN A 103 -35.98 60.17 54.83
N LEU A 104 -35.00 60.32 55.73
CA LEU A 104 -33.65 59.75 55.60
C LEU A 104 -33.68 58.22 55.64
N GLU A 105 -34.50 57.63 56.50
CA GLU A 105 -34.71 56.18 56.56
C GLU A 105 -35.25 55.64 55.23
N LYS A 106 -36.27 56.29 54.66
CA LYS A 106 -36.80 55.92 53.33
C LYS A 106 -35.75 56.01 52.24
N ASN A 107 -34.97 57.09 52.23
CA ASN A 107 -33.90 57.26 51.24
C ASN A 107 -32.82 56.17 51.38
N SER A 108 -32.50 55.77 52.62
CA SER A 108 -31.51 54.73 52.90
C SER A 108 -31.99 53.36 52.45
N VAL A 109 -33.24 52.99 52.79
CA VAL A 109 -33.87 51.74 52.33
C VAL A 109 -33.98 51.68 50.80
N GLN A 110 -34.34 52.81 50.17
CA GLN A 110 -34.42 52.87 48.72
C GLN A 110 -33.04 52.70 48.05
N LEU A 111 -31.98 53.22 48.66
CA LEU A 111 -30.61 53.03 48.17
C LEU A 111 -30.14 51.59 48.35
N GLU A 112 -30.43 50.95 49.49
CA GLU A 112 -30.15 49.52 49.71
C GLU A 112 -30.85 48.64 48.68
N GLN A 113 -32.11 48.92 48.36
CA GLN A 113 -32.85 48.20 47.31
C GLN A 113 -32.22 48.38 45.92
N GLN A 114 -31.70 49.57 45.60
CA GLN A 114 -30.99 49.81 44.34
C GLN A 114 -29.66 49.02 44.28
N ILE A 115 -28.94 48.96 45.40
CA ILE A 115 -27.70 48.20 45.52
C ILE A 115 -27.99 46.70 45.31
N MET A 116 -29.02 46.14 45.97
CA MET A 116 -29.41 44.74 45.76
C MET A 116 -29.83 44.42 44.32
N LYS A 117 -30.49 45.38 43.63
CA LYS A 117 -30.84 45.26 42.20
C LYS A 117 -29.65 45.18 41.27
N LEU A 118 -28.52 45.76 41.66
CA LEU A 118 -27.28 45.71 40.90
C LEU A 118 -26.42 44.51 41.30
N GLU A 119 -26.38 44.17 42.59
CA GLU A 119 -25.55 43.07 43.11
C GLU A 119 -26.04 41.69 42.69
N GLY A 120 -27.36 41.46 42.60
CA GLY A 120 -27.91 40.16 42.20
C GLY A 120 -27.38 39.66 40.84
N PRO A 121 -27.50 40.45 39.75
CA PRO A 121 -26.92 40.11 38.45
C PRO A 121 -25.41 39.94 38.47
N ILE A 122 -24.67 40.77 39.22
CA ILE A 122 -23.21 40.71 39.32
C ILE A 122 -22.77 39.40 39.98
N ALA A 123 -23.42 39.00 41.07
CA ALA A 123 -23.20 37.73 41.74
C ALA A 123 -23.49 36.52 40.83
N GLY A 124 -24.55 36.61 40.02
CA GLY A 124 -24.88 35.58 39.03
C GLY A 124 -23.85 35.45 37.90
N LEU A 125 -23.10 36.51 37.59
CA LEU A 125 -22.10 36.54 36.52
C LEU A 125 -20.81 35.82 36.90
N GLN A 126 -20.43 35.84 38.17
CA GLN A 126 -19.19 35.25 38.67
C GLN A 126 -19.05 33.74 38.36
N PRO A 127 -20.04 32.86 38.63
CA PRO A 127 -19.95 31.45 38.25
C PRO A 127 -19.96 31.24 36.73
N ALA A 128 -20.63 32.11 35.97
CA ALA A 128 -20.63 32.04 34.51
C ALA A 128 -19.24 32.36 33.92
N MET A 129 -18.58 33.40 34.44
CA MET A 129 -17.18 33.74 34.13
C MET A 129 -16.23 32.58 34.42
N LEU A 130 -16.36 31.94 35.59
CA LEU A 130 -15.52 30.79 35.95
C LEU A 130 -15.73 29.60 35.01
N ARG A 131 -16.98 29.30 34.66
CA ARG A 131 -17.31 28.25 33.68
C ARG A 131 -16.71 28.54 32.31
N LEU A 132 -16.80 29.78 31.86
CA LEU A 132 -16.22 30.20 30.58
C LEU A 132 -14.70 30.09 30.60
N HIS A 133 -14.05 30.53 31.68
CA HIS A 133 -12.61 30.40 31.87
C HIS A 133 -12.15 28.94 31.79
N ASN A 134 -12.84 28.05 32.50
CA ASN A 134 -12.53 26.61 32.46
C ASN A 134 -12.73 26.01 31.06
N LYS A 135 -13.80 26.40 30.36
CA LYS A 135 -14.06 25.96 28.98
C LYS A 135 -12.98 26.47 28.01
N MET A 136 -12.53 27.71 28.18
CA MET A 136 -11.43 28.29 27.41
C MET A 136 -10.13 27.50 27.64
N GLY A 137 -9.81 27.16 28.89
CA GLY A 137 -8.65 26.34 29.22
C GLY A 137 -8.71 24.93 28.61
N ALA A 138 -9.89 24.28 28.65
CA ALA A 138 -10.09 22.98 28.01
C ALA A 138 -9.95 23.07 26.48
N MET A 139 -10.51 24.11 25.86
CA MET A 139 -10.37 24.36 24.42
C MET A 139 -8.91 24.60 24.03
N GLN A 140 -8.15 25.35 24.82
CA GLN A 140 -6.72 25.54 24.59
C GLN A 140 -5.98 24.20 24.64
N GLY A 141 -6.27 23.35 25.62
CA GLY A 141 -5.68 22.01 25.70
C GLY A 141 -6.01 21.13 24.49
N HIS A 142 -7.25 21.21 23.97
CA HIS A 142 -7.63 20.52 22.74
C HIS A 142 -6.90 21.05 21.51
N ILE A 143 -6.72 22.37 21.40
CA ILE A 143 -5.96 22.98 20.31
C ILE A 143 -4.50 22.50 20.34
N ASP A 144 -3.88 22.47 21.52
CA ASP A 144 -2.51 22.01 21.68
C ASP A 144 -2.35 20.52 21.32
N ASP A 145 -3.31 19.66 21.70
CA ASP A 145 -3.33 18.25 21.32
C ASP A 145 -3.48 18.07 19.81
N VAL A 146 -4.42 18.80 19.19
CA VAL A 146 -4.59 18.79 17.73
C VAL A 146 -3.32 19.27 17.02
N GLY A 147 -2.65 20.30 17.54
CA GLY A 147 -1.36 20.77 17.04
C GLY A 147 -0.32 19.65 17.03
N LYS A 148 -0.12 18.95 18.15
CA LYS A 148 0.80 17.81 18.25
C LYS A 148 0.45 16.68 17.27
N ARG A 149 -0.84 16.40 17.08
CA ARG A 149 -1.30 15.38 16.13
C ARG A 149 -1.01 15.80 14.68
N ILE A 150 -1.22 17.07 14.34
CA ILE A 150 -0.89 17.62 13.02
C ILE A 150 0.62 17.51 12.76
N ASP A 151 1.45 17.89 13.72
CA ASP A 151 2.92 17.78 13.60
C ASP A 151 3.36 16.32 13.41
N GLY A 152 2.74 15.40 14.16
CA GLY A 152 2.98 13.96 14.02
C GLY A 152 2.56 13.42 12.65
N VAL A 153 1.43 13.88 12.10
CA VAL A 153 1.01 13.55 10.74
C VAL A 153 1.98 14.11 9.71
N GLY A 154 2.41 15.36 9.85
CA GLY A 154 3.38 16.00 8.97
C GLY A 154 4.70 15.22 8.92
N SER A 155 5.19 14.75 10.07
CA SER A 155 6.39 13.92 10.17
C SER A 155 6.23 12.59 9.42
N ARG A 156 5.10 11.88 9.63
CA ARG A 156 4.81 10.62 8.94
C ARG A 156 4.70 10.79 7.42
N VAL A 157 4.08 11.88 6.97
CA VAL A 157 3.98 12.20 5.53
C VAL A 157 5.37 12.41 4.93
N ASN A 158 6.26 13.10 5.63
CA ASN A 158 7.64 13.30 5.19
C ASN A 158 8.43 11.99 5.10
N ASP A 159 8.28 11.11 6.10
CA ASP A 159 8.90 9.78 6.10
C ASP A 159 8.43 8.93 4.92
N VAL A 160 7.11 8.89 4.67
CA VAL A 160 6.53 8.19 3.52
C VAL A 160 7.06 8.78 2.20
N GLY A 161 7.16 10.11 2.11
CA GLY A 161 7.76 10.78 0.95
C GLY A 161 9.21 10.36 0.69
N THR A 162 10.00 10.19 1.76
CA THR A 162 11.39 9.72 1.68
C THR A 162 11.48 8.26 1.26
N GLN A 163 10.64 7.39 1.85
CA GLN A 163 10.57 5.98 1.47
C GLN A 163 10.16 5.81 0.00
N MET A 164 9.18 6.58 -0.48
CA MET A 164 8.72 6.52 -1.86
C MET A 164 9.82 6.94 -2.85
N LYS A 165 10.63 7.95 -2.52
CA LYS A 165 11.83 8.30 -3.31
C LYS A 165 12.84 7.15 -3.35
N GLY A 166 13.08 6.50 -2.22
CA GLY A 166 13.95 5.33 -2.14
C GLY A 166 13.48 4.17 -3.02
N ILE A 167 12.20 3.82 -2.92
CA ILE A 167 11.58 2.79 -3.76
C ILE A 167 11.67 3.15 -5.25
N SER A 168 11.40 4.41 -5.61
CA SER A 168 11.51 4.85 -7.01
C SER A 168 12.94 4.69 -7.54
N SER A 169 13.95 5.01 -6.73
CA SER A 169 15.36 4.83 -7.10
C SER A 169 15.70 3.36 -7.30
N GLN A 170 15.24 2.48 -6.40
CA GLN A 170 15.45 1.03 -6.52
C GLN A 170 14.78 0.47 -7.78
N MET A 171 13.56 0.93 -8.09
CA MET A 171 12.86 0.51 -9.31
C MET A 171 13.61 0.92 -10.58
N THR A 172 14.22 2.12 -10.59
CA THR A 172 15.08 2.56 -11.69
C THR A 172 16.32 1.68 -11.83
N ALA A 173 16.98 1.33 -10.71
CA ALA A 173 18.14 0.44 -10.71
C ALA A 173 17.79 -0.95 -11.27
N VAL A 174 16.73 -1.58 -10.76
CA VAL A 174 16.24 -2.88 -11.24
C VAL A 174 15.90 -2.84 -12.73
N ARG A 175 15.33 -1.73 -13.23
CA ARG A 175 15.06 -1.55 -14.66
C ARG A 175 16.35 -1.47 -15.48
N GLY A 176 17.40 -0.88 -14.93
CA GLY A 176 18.75 -0.91 -15.49
C GLY A 176 19.28 -2.34 -15.57
N ASP A 177 19.28 -3.05 -14.45
CA ASP A 177 19.77 -4.43 -14.36
C ASP A 177 19.06 -5.37 -15.35
N ILE A 178 17.72 -5.27 -15.47
CA ILE A 178 16.95 -6.05 -16.44
C ILE A 178 17.35 -5.72 -17.88
N SER A 179 17.65 -4.46 -18.17
CA SER A 179 18.11 -4.03 -19.50
C SER A 179 19.47 -4.65 -19.82
N ASP A 180 20.37 -4.70 -18.85
CA ASP A 180 21.70 -5.26 -19.02
C ASP A 180 21.68 -6.79 -19.17
N VAL A 181 20.90 -7.49 -18.34
CA VAL A 181 20.66 -8.94 -18.51
C VAL A 181 20.06 -9.24 -19.88
N ARG A 182 19.13 -8.41 -20.37
CA ARG A 182 18.56 -8.59 -21.71
C ARG A 182 19.62 -8.44 -22.81
N LYS A 183 20.57 -7.51 -22.66
CA LYS A 183 21.69 -7.37 -23.60
C LYS A 183 22.59 -8.60 -23.56
N GLU A 184 22.95 -9.08 -22.37
CA GLU A 184 23.78 -10.29 -22.20
C GLU A 184 23.12 -11.53 -22.82
N ILE A 185 21.82 -11.71 -22.64
CA ILE A 185 21.08 -12.80 -23.30
C ILE A 185 21.15 -12.65 -24.83
N GLY A 186 21.00 -11.43 -25.34
CA GLY A 186 21.12 -11.16 -26.78
C GLY A 186 22.52 -11.45 -27.33
N THR A 187 23.58 -11.18 -26.57
CA THR A 187 24.96 -11.50 -27.00
C THR A 187 25.26 -12.99 -26.96
N LEU A 188 24.64 -13.75 -26.05
CA LEU A 188 24.76 -15.21 -25.95
C LEU A 188 24.03 -15.96 -27.09
N GLU A 189 23.02 -15.36 -27.70
CA GLU A 189 22.22 -16.02 -28.75
C GLU A 189 23.05 -16.33 -30.02
N GLY A 190 23.99 -15.46 -30.39
CA GLY A 190 24.89 -15.66 -31.53
C GLY A 190 25.81 -16.88 -31.37
N PRO A 191 26.67 -16.92 -30.31
CA PRO A 191 27.53 -18.05 -30.02
C PRO A 191 26.79 -19.38 -29.91
N ILE A 192 25.58 -19.41 -29.34
CA ILE A 192 24.76 -20.63 -29.27
C ILE A 192 24.37 -21.12 -30.66
N LYS A 193 23.94 -20.22 -31.56
CA LYS A 193 23.64 -20.58 -32.95
C LYS A 193 24.88 -21.04 -33.71
N ASP A 194 26.03 -20.41 -33.45
CA ASP A 194 27.29 -20.78 -34.08
C ASP A 194 27.82 -22.14 -33.61
N LEU A 195 27.59 -22.52 -32.34
CA LEU A 195 27.92 -23.85 -31.82
C LEU A 195 26.99 -24.96 -32.32
N HIS A 196 25.74 -24.63 -32.68
CA HIS A 196 24.79 -25.62 -33.19
C HIS A 196 25.22 -26.20 -34.55
N LYS A 197 25.81 -25.38 -35.43
CA LYS A 197 26.29 -25.80 -36.75
C LYS A 197 27.36 -26.90 -36.69
N PRO A 198 28.52 -26.74 -36.02
CA PRO A 198 29.54 -27.77 -35.95
C PRO A 198 29.04 -29.02 -35.23
N LEU A 199 28.14 -28.90 -34.24
CA LEU A 199 27.57 -30.07 -33.57
C LEU A 199 26.74 -30.93 -34.55
N SER A 200 25.92 -30.29 -35.39
CA SER A 200 25.18 -30.99 -36.45
C SER A 200 26.08 -31.58 -37.54
N GLU A 201 27.18 -30.89 -37.87
CA GLU A 201 28.17 -31.36 -38.84
C GLU A 201 28.97 -32.55 -38.32
N VAL A 202 29.27 -32.62 -37.02
CA VAL A 202 29.96 -33.76 -36.37
C VAL A 202 29.03 -34.96 -36.18
N SER A 203 27.74 -34.75 -36.02
CA SER A 203 26.78 -35.85 -35.85
C SER A 203 26.64 -36.74 -37.10
N ARG A 204 26.74 -36.14 -38.30
CA ARG A 204 26.69 -36.86 -39.60
C ARG A 204 27.83 -37.87 -39.83
N PRO A 205 29.12 -37.53 -39.66
CA PRO A 205 30.22 -38.46 -39.84
C PRO A 205 30.21 -39.55 -38.77
N LEU A 206 29.74 -39.29 -37.54
CA LEU A 206 29.59 -40.33 -36.53
C LEU A 206 28.62 -41.43 -36.96
N LEU A 207 27.44 -41.07 -37.48
CA LEU A 207 26.48 -42.04 -38.05
C LEU A 207 27.09 -42.83 -39.23
N ASN A 208 27.89 -42.16 -40.07
CA ASN A 208 28.55 -42.83 -41.19
C ASN A 208 29.67 -43.78 -40.73
N VAL A 209 30.41 -43.42 -39.68
CA VAL A 209 31.42 -44.30 -39.07
C VAL A 209 30.76 -45.52 -38.45
N GLU A 210 29.64 -45.37 -37.73
CA GLU A 210 28.89 -46.51 -37.20
C GLU A 210 28.42 -47.46 -38.31
N GLN A 211 27.85 -46.94 -39.39
CA GLN A 211 27.45 -47.77 -40.54
C GLN A 211 28.63 -48.49 -41.20
N LYS A 212 29.80 -47.86 -41.27
CA LYS A 212 31.01 -48.50 -41.79
C LYS A 212 31.49 -49.61 -40.86
N LEU A 213 31.43 -49.41 -39.55
CA LEU A 213 31.78 -50.44 -38.57
C LEU A 213 30.83 -51.63 -38.63
N GLU A 214 29.53 -51.42 -38.77
CA GLU A 214 28.55 -52.50 -38.98
C GLU A 214 28.82 -53.28 -40.27
N LYS A 215 29.10 -52.59 -41.37
CA LYS A 215 29.44 -53.23 -42.65
C LYS A 215 30.72 -54.05 -42.56
N LEU A 216 31.76 -53.52 -41.92
CA LEU A 216 33.02 -54.26 -41.72
C LEU A 216 32.81 -55.48 -40.82
N ALA A 217 32.03 -55.35 -39.75
CA ALA A 217 31.67 -56.48 -38.90
C ALA A 217 30.94 -57.58 -39.70
N ALA A 218 29.97 -57.20 -40.55
CA ALA A 218 29.26 -58.14 -41.42
C ALA A 218 30.17 -58.80 -42.48
N LEU A 219 31.13 -58.06 -43.04
CA LEU A 219 32.11 -58.65 -43.95
C LEU A 219 33.03 -59.63 -43.23
N LEU A 220 33.47 -59.31 -42.01
CA LEU A 220 34.28 -60.24 -41.22
C LEU A 220 33.52 -61.53 -40.88
N THR A 221 32.25 -61.44 -40.49
CA THR A 221 31.44 -62.64 -40.22
C THR A 221 31.20 -63.48 -41.45
N THR A 222 30.93 -62.86 -42.61
CA THR A 222 30.76 -63.60 -43.88
C THR A 222 32.06 -64.27 -44.33
N VAL A 223 33.20 -63.59 -44.20
CA VAL A 223 34.53 -64.18 -44.50
C VAL A 223 34.84 -65.34 -43.55
N LEU A 224 34.58 -65.20 -42.25
CA LEU A 224 34.76 -66.30 -41.30
C LEU A 224 33.89 -67.51 -41.66
N PHE A 225 32.62 -67.29 -42.01
CA PHE A 225 31.73 -68.37 -42.45
C PHE A 225 32.23 -69.03 -43.74
N ALA A 226 32.69 -68.24 -44.72
CA ALA A 226 33.25 -68.75 -45.96
C ALA A 226 34.51 -69.61 -45.73
N ILE A 227 35.40 -69.19 -44.82
CA ILE A 227 36.59 -69.96 -44.44
C ILE A 227 36.19 -71.28 -43.77
N LEU A 228 35.21 -71.27 -42.85
CA LEU A 228 34.72 -72.48 -42.19
C LEU A 228 34.09 -73.45 -43.19
N LEU A 229 33.29 -72.96 -44.14
CA LEU A 229 32.73 -73.80 -45.21
C LEU A 229 33.83 -74.40 -46.09
N ALA A 230 34.81 -73.61 -46.53
CA ALA A 230 35.92 -74.08 -47.34
C ALA A 230 36.76 -75.13 -46.60
N ALA A 231 37.09 -74.87 -45.33
CA ALA A 231 37.81 -75.82 -44.49
C ALA A 231 37.02 -77.11 -44.27
N GLY A 232 35.71 -77.03 -44.06
CA GLY A 232 34.82 -78.19 -43.94
C GLY A 232 34.76 -79.02 -45.23
N ILE A 233 34.65 -78.38 -46.39
CA ILE A 233 34.68 -79.05 -47.71
C ILE A 233 36.02 -79.75 -47.93
N ILE A 234 37.15 -79.15 -47.54
CA ILE A 234 38.46 -79.81 -47.66
C ILE A 234 38.55 -80.98 -46.68
N ALA A 235 38.20 -80.77 -45.41
CA ALA A 235 38.28 -81.78 -44.37
C ALA A 235 37.44 -83.04 -44.67
N VAL A 236 36.25 -82.88 -45.25
CA VAL A 236 35.32 -83.97 -45.56
C VAL A 236 35.44 -84.43 -47.02
N GLY A 237 35.65 -83.50 -47.96
CA GLY A 237 35.72 -83.78 -49.38
C GLY A 237 36.98 -84.55 -49.78
N THR A 238 38.14 -84.24 -49.18
CA THR A 238 39.38 -84.99 -49.44
C THR A 238 39.28 -86.48 -49.12
N PRO A 239 38.79 -86.93 -47.94
CA PRO A 239 38.64 -88.35 -47.66
C PRO A 239 37.54 -89.02 -48.49
N ILE A 240 36.39 -88.36 -48.74
CA ILE A 240 35.33 -88.92 -49.59
C ILE A 240 35.84 -89.10 -51.03
N ALA A 241 36.53 -88.11 -51.59
CA ALA A 241 37.12 -88.21 -52.92
C ALA A 241 38.16 -89.33 -52.98
N ALA A 242 39.02 -89.47 -51.97
CA ALA A 242 39.98 -90.57 -51.88
C ALA A 242 39.29 -91.95 -51.85
N ILE A 243 38.21 -92.10 -51.07
CA ILE A 243 37.42 -93.33 -50.99
C ILE A 243 36.71 -93.64 -52.33
N LEU A 244 36.14 -92.62 -52.98
CA LEU A 244 35.48 -92.78 -54.28
C LEU A 244 36.47 -93.19 -55.38
N ILE A 245 37.65 -92.57 -55.42
CA ILE A 245 38.74 -92.96 -56.33
C ILE A 245 39.17 -94.41 -56.06
N TYR A 246 39.33 -94.79 -54.80
CA TYR A 246 39.69 -96.15 -54.41
C TYR A 246 38.63 -97.18 -54.83
N ARG A 247 37.34 -96.88 -54.61
CA ARG A 247 36.23 -97.79 -54.91
C ARG A 247 35.92 -97.89 -56.42
N ASN A 248 36.10 -96.81 -57.17
CA ASN A 248 35.83 -96.77 -58.63
C ASN A 248 37.10 -96.90 -59.49
N ARG A 249 38.22 -97.34 -58.89
CA ARG A 249 39.55 -97.49 -59.51
C ARG A 249 39.52 -98.27 -60.83
N ARG A 250 38.70 -99.31 -60.95
CA ARG A 250 38.63 -100.16 -62.15
C ARG A 250 37.96 -99.49 -63.37
N LYS A 251 37.26 -98.36 -63.20
CA LYS A 251 36.59 -97.63 -64.31
C LYS A 251 37.29 -96.33 -64.70
N LEU A 252 38.07 -95.73 -63.80
CA LEU A 252 38.73 -94.44 -64.03
C LEU A 252 40.14 -94.56 -64.62
N PHE A 253 40.78 -95.72 -64.53
CA PHE A 253 42.14 -95.93 -65.04
C PHE A 253 42.23 -97.25 -65.84
N PRO A 254 41.87 -97.25 -67.14
CA PRO A 254 42.03 -98.42 -68.00
C PRO A 254 43.45 -98.61 -68.56
N ASP A 255 44.35 -97.63 -68.43
CA ASP A 255 45.77 -97.81 -68.78
C ASP A 255 46.65 -96.89 -67.93
N MET A 256 47.41 -97.45 -67.00
CA MET A 256 48.59 -96.80 -66.44
C MET A 256 49.72 -97.83 -66.35
N PRO A 257 50.86 -97.63 -67.05
CA PRO A 257 52.04 -98.46 -66.89
C PRO A 257 52.74 -98.17 -65.54
N ASP A 258 53.19 -99.22 -64.87
CA ASP A 258 53.99 -99.15 -63.65
C ASP A 258 55.35 -98.49 -63.92
N ARG A 259 55.50 -97.17 -63.74
CA ARG A 259 56.82 -96.53 -63.54
C ARG A 259 56.79 -95.27 -62.66
N GLU A 260 57.62 -95.37 -61.63
CA GLU A 260 58.52 -94.33 -61.08
C GLU A 260 57.90 -93.08 -60.42
N PHE A 261 57.88 -93.10 -59.09
CA PHE A 261 57.77 -91.92 -58.23
C PHE A 261 58.89 -90.91 -58.56
N PRO A 262 58.58 -89.67 -58.97
CA PRO A 262 59.59 -88.63 -59.04
C PRO A 262 59.99 -88.18 -57.63
N VAL A 263 61.24 -88.50 -57.26
CA VAL A 263 61.95 -87.94 -56.12
C VAL A 263 62.00 -86.41 -56.26
N ALA A 264 61.58 -85.70 -55.22
CA ALA A 264 61.67 -84.26 -55.13
C ALA A 264 63.13 -83.80 -55.32
N LYS A 265 63.41 -83.07 -56.40
CA LYS A 265 64.67 -82.36 -56.56
C LYS A 265 64.61 -81.09 -55.72
N THR A 266 65.32 -81.11 -54.60
CA THR A 266 65.83 -79.93 -53.89
C THR A 266 66.74 -79.16 -54.84
N GLY A 267 66.20 -78.11 -55.47
CA GLY A 267 66.93 -77.16 -56.28
C GLY A 267 67.40 -75.99 -55.43
N GLU A 268 68.64 -76.10 -54.95
CA GLU A 268 69.46 -75.05 -54.36
C GLU A 268 69.58 -73.85 -55.33
N GLY A 269 69.06 -72.69 -54.93
CA GLY A 269 69.16 -71.42 -55.66
C GLY A 269 69.69 -70.33 -54.75
N ARG A 270 71.00 -70.39 -54.48
CA ARG A 270 71.78 -69.35 -53.81
C ARG A 270 71.91 -68.11 -54.71
N SER A 271 71.93 -66.94 -54.05
CA SER A 271 72.60 -65.69 -54.44
C SER A 271 71.80 -64.63 -55.21
N SER A 272 71.45 -63.52 -54.54
CA SER A 272 72.22 -62.26 -54.58
C SER A 272 71.38 -61.11 -53.98
N LEU A 273 71.87 -60.49 -52.91
CA LEU A 273 72.34 -59.09 -52.91
C LEU A 273 71.37 -58.06 -53.50
N ARG A 274 70.66 -57.34 -52.62
CA ARG A 274 70.83 -55.88 -52.55
C ARG A 274 70.34 -55.31 -51.22
N ALA A 275 71.31 -54.87 -50.43
CA ALA A 275 71.16 -53.74 -49.53
C ALA A 275 70.97 -52.46 -50.37
N SER A 276 70.04 -51.60 -49.96
CA SER A 276 70.08 -50.13 -50.12
C SER A 276 68.90 -49.60 -49.29
N LYS A 277 69.07 -49.26 -48.02
CA LYS A 277 69.57 -47.98 -47.47
C LYS A 277 68.59 -46.82 -47.73
N THR A 278 68.27 -46.15 -46.61
CA THR A 278 67.58 -44.86 -46.39
C THR A 278 66.11 -44.76 -46.78
#